data_AF-A0A3A8JFU7-F1
#
_entry.id   AF-A0A3A8JFU7-F1
#
_cell.length_a   1.000
_cell.length_b   1.000
_cell.length_c   1.000
_cell.angle_alpha   90.00
_cell.angle_beta   90.00
_cell.angle_gamma   90.00
#
_symmetry.space_group_name_H-M   'P 1'
#
loop_
_entity.id
_entity.type
_entity.pdbx_description
1 polymer ?
#
loop_
_entity_poly.entity_id
_entity_poly.type
_entity_poly.pdbx_seq_one_letter_code
_entity_poly.pdbx_strand_id
1 'polypeptide(L)'
;MGLFNEFEWPVACPACGEGPEFVFQAYIGLLDFETFRKGEDVYGRACLRKVVGPEPGLKGQSFWAYGLGRCPRCDANVWARIEVRQGRFDRLEVVPEPENSYVWGYL
;
A
#
# COMPACT_ATOMS: atom_id res chain seq x y z
N MET A 1 -13.12 2.78 -12.95
CA MET A 1 -11.91 2.21 -12.34
C MET A 1 -11.18 3.30 -11.59
N GLY A 2 -10.98 3.13 -10.28
CA GLY A 2 -10.12 4.02 -9.49
C GLY A 2 -8.65 3.73 -9.81
N LEU A 3 -7.81 4.77 -9.86
CA LEU A 3 -6.36 4.59 -9.99
C LEU A 3 -5.81 4.17 -8.63
N PHE A 4 -4.92 3.18 -8.61
CA PHE A 4 -4.23 2.68 -7.43
C PHE A 4 -2.73 2.57 -7.73
N ASN A 5 -1.94 2.44 -6.67
CA ASN A 5 -0.54 2.06 -6.76
C ASN A 5 -0.35 0.65 -6.22
N GLU A 6 0.72 0.02 -6.62
CA GLU A 6 1.12 -1.31 -6.21
C GLU A 6 2.30 -1.25 -5.24
N PHE A 7 2.29 -2.10 -4.23
CA PHE A 7 3.34 -2.18 -3.21
C PHE A 7 3.83 -3.61 -3.14
N GLU A 8 5.09 -3.82 -3.51
CA GLU A 8 5.71 -5.14 -3.55
C GLU A 8 6.38 -5.43 -2.21
N TRP A 9 6.04 -6.56 -1.58
CA TRP A 9 6.63 -6.94 -0.31
C TRP A 9 6.69 -8.46 -0.11
N PRO A 10 7.81 -8.99 0.43
CA PRO A 10 7.90 -10.40 0.76
C PRO A 10 7.06 -10.71 2.00
N VAL A 11 5.96 -11.44 1.80
CA VAL A 11 5.13 -11.94 2.90
C VAL A 11 4.54 -13.31 2.57
N ALA A 12 4.42 -14.17 3.57
CA ALA A 12 3.75 -15.45 3.44
C ALA A 12 2.23 -15.26 3.43
N CYS A 13 1.55 -15.98 2.54
CA CYS A 13 0.09 -16.00 2.51
C CYS A 13 -0.45 -16.60 3.81
N PRO A 14 -1.34 -15.92 4.55
CA PRO A 14 -1.92 -16.47 5.77
C PRO A 14 -2.83 -17.69 5.51
N ALA A 15 -3.32 -17.87 4.28
CA ALA A 15 -4.20 -18.98 3.91
C ALA A 15 -3.46 -20.27 3.52
N CYS A 16 -2.38 -20.17 2.73
CA CYS A 16 -1.66 -21.35 2.23
C CYS A 16 -0.19 -21.46 2.69
N GLY A 17 0.34 -20.46 3.41
CA GLY A 17 1.71 -20.45 3.92
C GLY A 17 2.80 -20.16 2.90
N GLU A 18 2.47 -20.11 1.60
CA GLU A 18 3.42 -19.82 0.53
C GLU A 18 3.78 -18.33 0.48
N GLY A 19 5.06 -18.00 0.30
CA GLY A 19 5.56 -16.63 0.27
C GLY A 19 6.34 -16.25 -0.99
N PRO A 20 5.76 -16.32 -2.20
CA PRO A 20 6.28 -15.51 -3.29
C PRO A 20 5.87 -14.06 -3.04
N GLU A 21 6.73 -13.10 -3.40
CA GLU A 21 6.48 -11.66 -3.26
C GLU A 21 5.03 -11.29 -3.61
N PHE A 22 4.35 -10.62 -2.67
CA PHE A 22 2.98 -10.16 -2.87
C PHE A 22 3.00 -8.74 -3.41
N VAL A 23 2.06 -8.47 -4.31
CA VAL A 23 1.74 -7.12 -4.75
C VAL A 23 0.42 -6.70 -4.11
N PHE A 24 0.45 -5.58 -3.39
CA PHE A 24 -0.71 -5.01 -2.73
C PHE A 24 -1.15 -3.74 -3.46
N GLN A 25 -2.41 -3.69 -3.87
CA GLN A 25 -3.01 -2.51 -4.47
C GLN A 25 -3.54 -1.58 -3.38
N ALA A 26 -3.11 -0.32 -3.40
CA ALA A 26 -3.53 0.68 -2.42
C ALA A 26 -3.81 2.04 -3.08
N TYR A 27 -4.79 2.75 -2.52
CA TYR A 27 -5.20 4.07 -2.99
C TYR A 27 -4.37 5.20 -2.37
N ILE A 28 -3.05 5.01 -2.25
CA ILE A 28 -2.12 5.97 -1.63
C ILE A 28 -1.05 6.46 -2.60
N GLY A 29 -0.55 7.68 -2.41
CA GLY A 29 0.55 8.25 -3.21
C GLY A 29 0.11 8.80 -4.57
N LEU A 30 0.91 8.56 -5.61
CA LEU A 30 0.73 9.15 -6.94
C LEU A 30 -0.57 8.75 -7.67
N LEU A 31 -1.11 7.56 -7.38
CA LEU A 31 -2.27 6.96 -8.05
C LEU A 31 -2.16 6.94 -9.57
N ASP A 32 -1.07 6.39 -10.08
CA ASP A 32 -0.76 6.31 -11.51
C ASP A 32 -0.26 4.91 -11.93
N PHE A 33 -0.66 3.88 -11.18
CA PHE A 33 -0.31 2.47 -11.42
C PHE A 33 1.19 2.18 -11.29
N GLU A 34 1.90 2.94 -10.47
CA GLU A 34 3.29 2.64 -10.15
C GLU A 34 3.39 1.50 -9.13
N THR A 35 4.45 0.71 -9.26
CA THR A 35 4.80 -0.33 -8.29
C THR A 35 5.96 0.18 -7.44
N PHE A 36 5.75 0.29 -6.13
CA PHE A 36 6.75 0.71 -5.16
C PHE A 36 7.34 -0.47 -4.39
N ARG A 37 8.65 -0.41 -4.21
CA ARG A 37 9.46 -1.27 -3.33
C ARG A 37 9.94 -0.48 -2.11
N LYS A 38 10.39 -1.23 -1.11
CA LYS A 38 10.93 -0.65 0.12
C LYS A 38 11.96 0.44 -0.16
N GLY A 39 11.78 1.60 0.46
CA GLY A 39 12.66 2.77 0.38
C GLY A 39 12.34 3.75 -0.74
N GLU A 40 11.48 3.37 -1.68
CA GLU A 40 11.09 4.23 -2.80
C GLU A 40 10.15 5.36 -2.36
N ASP A 41 10.26 6.51 -3.04
CA ASP A 41 9.49 7.71 -2.74
C ASP A 41 8.09 7.63 -3.36
N VAL A 42 7.07 7.58 -2.50
CA VAL A 42 5.66 7.41 -2.85
C VAL A 42 5.02 8.75 -3.29
N TYR A 43 5.70 9.88 -3.08
CA TYR A 43 5.24 11.24 -3.38
C TYR A 43 6.20 12.02 -4.30
N GLY A 44 7.12 11.34 -4.99
CA GLY A 44 8.22 11.97 -5.75
C GLY A 44 7.79 12.94 -6.86
N ARG A 45 6.50 13.01 -7.21
CA ARG A 45 5.91 13.94 -8.18
C ARG A 45 4.55 14.47 -7.71
N ALA A 46 4.07 15.56 -8.32
CA ALA A 46 2.75 16.13 -8.03
C ALA A 46 1.65 15.09 -8.32
N CYS A 47 0.79 14.81 -7.33
CA CYS A 47 -0.31 13.87 -7.53
C CYS A 47 -1.41 14.53 -8.37
N LEU A 48 -1.91 13.81 -9.38
CA LEU A 48 -2.93 14.32 -10.30
C LEU A 48 -4.36 14.24 -9.73
N ARG A 49 -4.57 13.57 -8.59
CA ARG A 49 -5.90 13.27 -8.03
C ARG A 49 -5.92 13.23 -6.50
N LYS A 50 -7.13 13.25 -5.93
CA LYS A 50 -7.39 13.10 -4.49
C LYS A 50 -6.98 11.71 -4.02
N VAL A 51 -6.07 11.65 -3.07
CA VAL A 51 -5.49 10.41 -2.53
C VAL A 51 -6.21 9.98 -1.25
N VAL A 52 -6.17 8.69 -0.93
CA VAL A 52 -6.49 8.18 0.40
C VAL A 52 -5.21 8.33 1.22
N GLY A 53 -5.13 9.36 2.02
CA GLY A 53 -3.87 9.73 2.69
C GLY A 53 -3.77 11.24 2.93
N PRO A 54 -2.64 11.69 3.48
CA PRO A 54 -2.36 13.11 3.61
C PRO A 54 -2.31 13.79 2.24
N GLU A 55 -2.62 15.09 2.19
CA GLU A 55 -2.66 15.85 0.95
C GLU A 55 -1.32 15.77 0.17
N PRO A 56 -1.37 15.71 -1.18
CA PRO A 56 -0.18 15.77 -2.03
C PRO A 56 0.66 17.02 -1.73
N GLY A 57 1.99 16.87 -1.62
CA GLY A 57 2.92 17.98 -1.36
C GLY A 57 3.43 18.09 0.08
N LEU A 58 2.96 17.22 0.97
CA LEU A 58 3.46 17.12 2.35
C LEU A 58 4.74 16.26 2.41
N LYS A 59 5.84 16.79 1.86
CA LYS A 59 7.18 16.17 1.98
C LYS A 59 7.51 15.88 3.45
N GLY A 60 7.94 14.66 3.73
CA GLY A 60 8.46 14.27 5.05
C GLY A 60 7.43 13.77 6.06
N GLN A 61 6.15 13.62 5.70
CA GLN A 61 5.16 13.02 6.61
C GLN A 61 5.18 11.49 6.59
N SER A 62 4.73 10.91 7.70
CA SER A 62 4.60 9.47 7.89
C SER A 62 3.13 9.13 8.15
N PHE A 63 2.62 8.11 7.48
CA PHE A 63 1.24 7.68 7.60
C PHE A 63 1.12 6.20 7.23
N TRP A 64 -0.05 5.64 7.48
CA TRP A 64 -0.40 4.30 7.08
C TRP A 64 -1.73 4.29 6.35
N ALA A 65 -1.93 3.31 5.49
CA ALA A 65 -3.21 3.03 4.82
C ALA A 65 -3.34 1.54 4.51
N TYR A 66 -4.54 1.11 4.16
CA TYR A 66 -4.77 -0.28 3.75
C TYR A 66 -4.47 -0.51 2.26
N GLY A 67 -3.95 -1.70 1.99
CA GLY A 67 -3.82 -2.27 0.65
C GLY A 67 -4.40 -3.68 0.60
N LEU A 68 -4.82 -4.08 -0.59
CA LEU A 68 -5.37 -5.39 -0.89
C LEU A 68 -4.45 -6.12 -1.87
N GLY A 69 -3.95 -7.28 -1.46
CA GLY A 69 -3.23 -8.22 -2.30
C GLY A 69 -4.06 -9.46 -2.58
N ARG A 70 -3.74 -10.16 -3.66
CA ARG A 70 -4.34 -11.45 -4.01
C ARG A 70 -3.24 -12.49 -4.12
N CYS A 71 -3.37 -13.59 -3.39
CA CYS A 71 -2.37 -14.65 -3.42
C CYS A 71 -2.33 -15.32 -4.81
N PRO A 72 -1.17 -15.36 -5.50
CA PRO A 72 -1.09 -16.00 -6.82
C PRO A 72 -1.23 -17.52 -6.78
N ARG A 73 -1.18 -18.14 -5.59
CA ARG A 73 -1.23 -19.60 -5.39
C ARG A 73 -2.63 -20.11 -5.06
N CYS A 74 -3.23 -19.58 -4.00
CA CYS A 74 -4.53 -20.02 -3.49
C CYS A 74 -5.65 -19.03 -3.75
N ASP A 75 -5.36 -17.92 -4.42
CA ASP A 75 -6.32 -16.91 -4.83
C ASP A 75 -6.99 -16.13 -3.68
N ALA A 76 -6.55 -16.37 -2.44
CA ALA A 76 -7.07 -15.69 -1.25
C ALA A 76 -6.75 -14.19 -1.28
N ASN A 77 -7.73 -13.38 -0.87
CA ASN A 77 -7.54 -11.97 -0.57
C ASN A 77 -6.71 -11.82 0.71
N VAL A 78 -5.69 -10.97 0.66
CA VAL A 78 -4.82 -10.67 1.79
C VAL A 78 -4.81 -9.16 1.98
N TRP A 79 -5.28 -8.71 3.14
CA TRP A 79 -5.24 -7.31 3.51
C TRP A 79 -3.94 -6.98 4.20
N ALA A 80 -3.45 -5.77 3.96
CA ALA A 80 -2.25 -5.30 4.60
C ALA A 80 -2.34 -3.82 4.96
N ARG A 81 -1.65 -3.45 6.03
CA ARG A 81 -1.39 -2.07 6.41
C ARG A 81 -0.03 -1.68 5.85
N ILE A 82 -0.03 -0.74 4.91
CA ILE A 82 1.16 -0.17 4.28
C ILE A 82 1.57 1.06 5.08
N GLU A 83 2.83 1.10 5.51
CA GLU A 83 3.43 2.25 6.19
C GLU A 83 4.35 3.01 5.25
N VAL A 84 4.13 4.31 5.18
CA VAL A 84 4.99 5.26 4.47
C VAL A 84 5.64 6.14 5.54
N ARG A 85 6.97 6.19 5.57
CA ARG A 85 7.73 7.04 6.49
C ARG A 85 8.49 8.09 5.72
N GLN A 86 8.31 9.35 6.11
CA GLN A 86 8.95 10.50 5.45
C GLN A 86 8.76 10.49 3.92
N GLY A 87 7.56 10.10 3.47
CA GLY A 87 7.21 9.96 2.05
C GLY A 87 7.73 8.71 1.34
N ARG A 88 8.45 7.80 2.04
CA ARG A 88 9.00 6.57 1.46
C ARG A 88 8.24 5.33 1.92
N PHE A 89 8.04 4.36 1.04
CA PHE A 89 7.49 3.06 1.43
C PHE A 89 8.45 2.37 2.41
N ASP A 90 8.02 2.17 3.66
CA ASP A 90 8.90 1.66 4.73
C ASP A 90 8.68 0.17 4.97
N ARG A 91 7.43 -0.21 5.24
CA ARG A 91 7.04 -1.58 5.55
C ARG A 91 5.57 -1.83 5.30
N LEU A 92 5.22 -3.10 5.31
CA LEU A 92 3.85 -3.57 5.29
C LEU A 92 3.66 -4.68 6.34
N GLU A 93 2.47 -4.72 6.93
CA GLU A 93 2.03 -5.76 7.85
C GLU A 93 0.70 -6.35 7.38
N VAL A 94 0.59 -7.68 7.32
CA VAL A 94 -0.68 -8.36 6.99
C VAL A 94 -1.64 -8.21 8.16
N VAL A 95 -2.87 -7.80 7.85
CA VAL A 95 -3.93 -7.53 8.84
C VAL A 95 -5.22 -8.24 8.45
N PRO A 96 -6.16 -8.42 9.38
CA PRO A 96 -7.53 -8.81 9.03
C PRO A 96 -8.18 -7.81 8.06
N GLU A 97 -9.23 -8.25 7.37
CA GLU A 97 -10.03 -7.37 6.52
C GLU A 97 -10.58 -6.18 7.33
N PRO A 98 -10.30 -4.92 6.92
CA PRO A 98 -10.79 -3.75 7.62
C PRO A 98 -12.25 -3.50 7.31
N GLU A 99 -13.00 -2.95 8.27
CA GLU A 99 -14.40 -2.52 8.05
C GLU A 99 -14.52 -1.43 6.96
N ASN A 100 -13.46 -0.62 6.80
CA ASN A 100 -13.38 0.39 5.75
C ASN A 100 -11.95 0.49 5.21
N SER A 101 -11.77 0.07 3.95
CA SER A 101 -10.48 0.06 3.24
C SER A 101 -9.94 1.45 2.88
N TYR A 102 -10.74 2.50 3.03
CA TYR A 102 -10.34 3.89 2.78
C TYR A 102 -9.85 4.62 4.04
N VAL A 103 -9.80 3.94 5.19
CA VAL A 103 -9.25 4.52 6.41
C VAL A 103 -7.72 4.55 6.32
N TRP A 104 -7.15 5.66 6.77
CA TRP A 104 -5.73 5.90 6.89
C TRP A 104 -5.48 6.75 8.15
N GLY A 105 -4.23 6.83 8.60
CA GLY A 105 -3.88 7.68 9.74
C GLY A 105 -2.41 8.05 9.79
N TYR A 106 -2.07 9.02 10.64
CA TYR A 106 -0.69 9.41 10.89
C TYR A 106 0.07 8.35 11.70
N LEU A 107 1.40 8.31 11.52
CA LEU A 107 2.34 7.47 12.27
C LEU A 107 3.13 8.30 13.30
#